data_AF-A0A2V9Q643-F1
#
_entry.id   AF-A0A2V9Q643-F1
#
_cell.length_a   1.000
_cell.length_b   1.000
_cell.length_c   1.000
_cell.angle_alpha   90.00
_cell.angle_beta   90.00
_cell.angle_gamma   90.00
#
_symmetry.space_group_name_H-M   'P 1'
#
loop_
_entity.id
_entity.type
_entity.pdbx_description
1 polymer ?
#
loop_
_entity_poly.entity_id
_entity_poly.type
_entity_poly.pdbx_seq_one_letter_code
_entity_poly.pdbx_strand_id
1 'polypeptide(L)' 'MRVVLGHFLFVYIHPYMDYPWTIIPVSDRNAYVNALEKASVGEDIVPFADLLARLVKKGLAGESLPKVPKSS' A
#
# COMPACT_ATOMS: atom_id res chain seq x y z
N MET A 1 16.28 13.41 -7.33
CA MET A 1 15.65 14.36 -6.38
C MET A 1 14.28 13.80 -5.99
N ARG A 2 14.08 13.54 -4.68
CA ARG A 2 12.82 13.70 -3.93
C ARG A 2 11.62 12.80 -4.31
N VAL A 3 11.63 11.55 -3.80
CA VAL A 3 10.42 10.71 -3.62
C VAL A 3 9.56 11.30 -2.49
N VAL A 4 9.06 12.53 -2.64
CA VAL A 4 8.36 13.26 -1.56
C VAL A 4 6.85 13.01 -1.61
N LEU A 5 6.29 12.71 -2.78
CA LEU A 5 4.85 12.48 -2.92
C LEU A 5 4.39 11.19 -2.22
N GLY A 6 5.21 10.12 -2.27
CA GLY A 6 4.92 8.86 -1.59
C GLY A 6 4.84 8.99 -0.07
N HIS A 7 5.71 9.82 0.54
CA HIS A 7 5.65 10.12 1.97
C HIS A 7 4.42 10.96 2.33
N PHE A 8 4.08 11.95 1.53
CA PHE A 8 2.95 12.86 1.81
C PHE A 8 1.60 12.15 1.77
N LEU A 9 1.40 11.23 0.82
CA LEU A 9 0.17 10.41 0.74
C LEU A 9 0.08 9.40 1.89
N PHE A 10 1.19 8.76 2.26
CA PHE A 10 1.20 7.75 3.33
C PHE A 10 0.88 8.36 4.71
N VAL A 11 1.30 9.61 4.96
CA VAL A 11 0.97 10.35 6.19
C VAL A 11 -0.49 10.80 6.19
N TYR A 12 -1.06 11.14 5.03
CA TYR A 12 -2.46 11.59 4.90
C TYR A 12 -3.46 10.43 5.00
N ILE A 13 -3.07 9.20 4.62
CA ILE A 13 -3.78 7.96 4.96
C ILE A 13 -3.38 7.52 6.39
N HIS A 14 -3.35 8.46 7.34
CA HIS A 14 -3.53 8.08 8.73
C HIS A 14 -4.92 7.46 8.83
N PRO A 15 -5.09 6.32 9.53
CA PRO A 15 -6.41 5.76 9.71
C PRO A 15 -7.26 6.80 10.42
N TYR A 16 -8.20 7.41 9.69
CA TYR A 16 -9.47 7.78 10.29
C TYR A 16 -9.91 6.53 11.07
N MET A 17 -10.23 6.72 12.35
CA MET A 17 -10.24 5.71 13.44
C MET A 17 -11.02 4.40 13.17
N ASP A 18 -11.64 4.22 12.00
CA ASP A 18 -12.48 3.10 11.58
C ASP A 18 -11.81 2.11 10.61
N TYR A 19 -10.58 2.36 10.12
CA TYR A 19 -9.90 1.43 9.22
C TYR A 19 -8.73 0.69 9.91
N PRO A 20 -8.67 -0.64 9.81
CA PRO A 20 -7.51 -1.39 10.28
C PRO A 20 -6.26 -1.05 9.45
N TRP A 21 -5.08 -1.18 10.07
CA TRP A 21 -3.80 -0.98 9.39
C TRP A 21 -3.68 -1.89 8.17
N THR A 22 -3.52 -1.27 6.99
CA THR A 22 -3.36 -2.02 5.74
C THR A 22 -1.95 -2.57 5.64
N ILE A 23 -1.82 -3.90 5.53
CA ILE A 23 -0.54 -4.57 5.34
C ILE A 23 -0.35 -4.92 3.87
N ILE A 24 0.81 -4.59 3.33
CA ILE A 24 1.20 -4.98 1.98
C ILE A 24 1.95 -6.32 2.07
N PRO A 25 1.43 -7.41 1.49
CA PRO A 25 2.13 -8.70 1.46
C PRO A 25 3.49 -8.58 0.78
N VAL A 26 4.51 -9.27 1.31
CA VAL A 26 5.84 -9.31 0.67
C VAL A 26 5.76 -9.89 -0.75
N SER A 27 4.83 -10.82 -0.99
CA SER A 27 4.53 -11.38 -2.31
C SER A 27 4.09 -10.31 -3.32
N ASP A 28 3.43 -9.24 -2.88
CA ASP A 28 2.98 -8.12 -3.72
C ASP A 28 4.05 -7.02 -3.87
N ARG A 29 5.28 -7.21 -3.35
CA ARG A 29 6.35 -6.20 -3.39
C ARG A 29 6.62 -5.66 -4.81
N ASN A 30 6.64 -6.53 -5.81
CA ASN A 30 6.91 -6.10 -7.19
C ASN A 30 5.76 -5.23 -7.74
N ALA A 31 4.51 -5.61 -7.46
CA ALA A 31 3.34 -4.84 -7.85
C ALA A 31 3.32 -3.46 -7.15
N TYR A 32 3.68 -3.42 -5.87
CA TYR A 32 3.83 -2.17 -5.11
C TYR A 32 4.87 -1.23 -5.72
N VAL A 33 6.09 -1.73 -5.99
CA VAL A 33 7.18 -0.89 -6.53
C VAL A 33 6.84 -0.37 -7.92
N ASN A 34 6.26 -1.19 -8.79
CA ASN A 34 5.85 -0.77 -10.13
C ASN A 34 4.73 0.29 -10.08
N ALA A 35 3.71 0.08 -9.25
CA ALA A 35 2.64 1.05 -9.07
C ALA A 35 3.15 2.37 -8.47
N LEU A 36 4.10 2.31 -7.54
CA LEU A 36 4.74 3.49 -6.95
C LEU A 36 5.61 4.25 -7.95
N GLU A 37 6.32 3.54 -8.83
CA GLU A 37 7.11 4.16 -9.90
C GLU A 37 6.20 4.90 -10.90
N LYS A 38 5.09 4.28 -11.32
CA LYS A 38 4.09 4.95 -12.17
C LYS A 38 3.50 6.19 -11.50
N ALA A 39 3.19 6.11 -10.20
CA ALA A 39 2.67 7.25 -9.46
C ALA A 39 3.70 8.37 -9.29
N SER A 40 4.98 8.04 -9.09
CA SER A 40 6.01 9.04 -8.80
C SER A 40 6.68 9.63 -10.05
N VAL A 41 6.90 8.82 -11.09
CA VAL A 41 7.62 9.23 -12.31
C VAL A 41 6.66 9.45 -13.46
N GLY A 42 5.67 8.57 -13.60
CA GLY A 42 4.63 8.70 -14.62
C GLY A 42 3.49 9.64 -14.22
N GLU A 43 3.51 10.17 -12.99
CA GLU A 43 2.45 11.00 -12.39
C GLU A 43 1.05 10.33 -12.44
N ASP A 44 1.01 9.01 -12.66
CA ASP A 44 -0.20 8.20 -12.75
C ASP A 44 -0.41 7.45 -11.44
N ILE A 45 -1.21 8.03 -10.54
CA ILE A 45 -1.51 7.48 -9.23
C ILE A 45 -2.51 6.33 -9.27
N VAL A 46 -3.26 6.15 -10.37
CA VAL A 46 -4.38 5.20 -10.45
C VAL A 46 -3.95 3.76 -10.12
N PRO A 47 -2.85 3.22 -10.69
CA PRO A 47 -2.39 1.86 -10.38
C PRO A 47 -2.04 1.67 -8.90
N PHE A 48 -1.54 2.72 -8.25
CA PHE A 48 -1.19 2.68 -6.83
C PHE A 48 -2.43 2.73 -5.94
N ALA A 49 -3.40 3.59 -6.27
CA ALA A 49 -4.66 3.67 -5.55
C ALA A 49 -5.47 2.36 -5.67
N ASP A 50 -5.50 1.74 -6.86
CA ASP A 50 -6.17 0.45 -7.09
C ASP A 50 -5.54 -0.68 -6.26
N LEU A 51 -4.22 -0.71 -6.17
CA LEU A 51 -3.50 -1.68 -5.33
C LEU A 51 -3.91 -1.53 -3.85
N LEU A 52 -3.92 -0.30 -3.33
CA LEU A 52 -4.32 -0.03 -1.96
C LEU A 52 -5.79 -0.36 -1.71
N ALA A 53 -6.69 0.03 -2.61
CA ALA A 53 -8.12 -0.27 -2.51
C ALA A 53 -8.37 -1.78 -2.47
N ARG A 54 -7.62 -2.57 -3.25
CA ARG A 54 -7.68 -4.03 -3.21
C ARG A 54 -7.25 -4.57 -1.85
N LEU A 55 -6.16 -4.06 -1.28
CA LEU A 55 -5.63 -4.51 0.01
C LEU A 55 -6.57 -4.13 1.17
N VAL A 56 -7.11 -2.92 1.16
CA VAL A 56 -8.11 -2.47 2.15
C VAL A 56 -9.34 -3.37 2.10
N LYS A 57 -9.89 -3.64 0.91
CA LYS A 57 -11.04 -4.54 0.74
C LYS A 57 -10.78 -5.93 1.30
N LYS A 58 -9.58 -6.49 1.05
CA LYS A 58 -9.17 -7.78 1.62
C LYS A 58 -9.04 -7.75 3.15
N GLY A 59 -8.46 -6.68 3.70
CA GLY A 59 -8.34 -6.48 5.15
C GLY A 59 -9.72 -6.38 5.83
N LEU A 60 -10.66 -5.64 5.23
CA LEU A 60 -12.04 -5.51 5.72
C LEU A 60 -12.84 -6.80 5.58
N ALA A 61 -12.56 -7.62 4.56
CA ALA A 61 -13.15 -8.94 4.40
C ALA A 61 -12.65 -9.98 5.44
N GLY A 62 -11.70 -9.60 6.30
CA GLY A 62 -11.15 -10.48 7.33
C GLY A 62 -10.18 -11.52 6.79
N GLU A 63 -9.62 -11.32 5.58
CA GLU A 63 -8.56 -12.19 5.08
C GLU A 63 -7.35 -12.08 6.03
N SER A 64 -6.98 -13.22 6.63
CA SER A 64 -5.81 -13.34 7.51
C SER A 64 -4.61 -12.71 6.84
N LEU A 65 -4.06 -11.68 7.49
CA LEU A 65 -2.78 -11.08 7.13
C LEU A 65 -1.75 -12.19 6.93
N PRO A 66 -0.94 -12.15 5.86
CA PRO A 66 0.13 -13.12 5.68
C PRO A 66 1.04 -13.06 6.92
N LYS A 67 1.21 -14.20 7.58
CA LYS A 67 1.96 -14.33 8.82
C LYS A 67 3.35 -13.73 8.61
N VAL A 68 3.69 -12.70 9.38
CA VAL A 68 5.01 -12.08 9.37
C VAL A 68 6.03 -13.22 9.47
N PRO A 69 6.94 -13.38 8.48
CA PRO A 69 7.97 -14.40 8.58
C PRO A 69 8.74 -14.12 9.87
N LYS A 70 8.79 -15.10 10.79
CA LYS A 70 9.64 -14.97 11.97
C LYS A 70 11.07 -14.88 11.45
N SER A 71 11.71 -13.73 11.62
CA SER A 71 13.16 -13.63 11.47
C SER A 71 13.76 -14.62 12.47
N SER A 72 14.46 -15.62 11.95
CA SER A 72 15.44 -16.38 12.73
C SER A 72 16.67 -15.52 12.96
#